data_AF-A0A2D9QDB3-F1
#
_entry.id   AF-A0A2D9QDB3-F1
#
_cell.length_a   1.000
_cell.length_b   1.000
_cell.length_c   1.000
_cell.angle_alpha   90.00
_cell.angle_beta   90.00
_cell.angle_gamma   90.00
#
_symmetry.space_group_name_H-M   'P 1'
#
loop_
_entity.id
_entity.type
_entity.pdbx_description
1 polymer ?
#
loop_
_entity_poly.entity_id
_entity_poly.type
_entity_poly.pdbx_seq_one_letter_code
_entity_poly.pdbx_strand_id
1 'polypeptide(L)'
;MRRPFARANSGRGFAAVYRRRPKKSEDEEPVTWRLLIGAGLGLLGLSPLAFWSITLGELFAALEVYGKKEDEIQQAEWERVRWQTTLLLQPHAKKGARLTPEKLAVFPWEKKPKGLVNDPERVARNMKYAEENSYLSF
;
A
#
# COMPACT_ATOMS: atom_id res chain seq x y z
N MET A 1 18.33 -8.05 -63.83
CA MET A 1 16.91 -8.25 -63.44
C MET A 1 16.71 -7.76 -62.01
N ARG A 2 15.87 -6.74 -61.82
CA ARG A 2 15.59 -6.08 -60.53
C ARG A 2 14.58 -6.92 -59.73
N ARG A 3 14.89 -7.27 -58.48
CA ARG A 3 13.89 -7.83 -57.54
C ARG A 3 13.04 -6.67 -56.98
N PRO A 4 11.71 -6.81 -56.89
CA PRO A 4 10.82 -5.74 -56.50
C PRO A 4 10.90 -5.40 -55.00
N PHE A 5 10.61 -4.13 -54.75
CA PHE A 5 10.48 -3.39 -53.49
C PHE A 5 9.90 -4.19 -52.31
N ALA A 6 10.65 -4.31 -51.22
CA ALA A 6 10.12 -4.70 -49.92
C ALA A 6 9.27 -3.53 -49.37
N ARG A 7 7.97 -3.75 -49.19
CA ARG A 7 7.06 -2.77 -48.58
C ARG A 7 7.32 -2.74 -47.07
N ALA A 8 7.97 -1.68 -46.60
CA ALA A 8 8.10 -1.36 -45.19
C ALA A 8 6.70 -1.22 -44.55
N ASN A 9 6.39 -2.06 -43.57
CA ASN A 9 5.14 -1.96 -42.82
C ASN A 9 5.32 -0.93 -41.69
N SER A 10 5.23 0.35 -42.05
CA SER A 10 5.17 1.46 -41.08
C SER A 10 3.76 1.56 -40.51
N GLY A 11 3.48 0.72 -39.52
CA GLY A 11 2.24 0.74 -38.74
C GLY A 11 2.56 0.78 -37.25
N ARG A 12 3.25 1.83 -36.76
CA ARG A 12 3.21 2.14 -35.33
C ARG A 12 1.84 2.73 -35.03
N GLY A 13 0.86 1.85 -34.86
CA GLY A 13 -0.40 2.22 -34.23
C GLY A 13 -0.07 2.76 -32.84
N PHE A 14 -0.46 4.01 -32.58
CA PHE A 14 -0.58 4.51 -31.22
C PHE A 14 -1.63 3.64 -30.53
N ALA A 15 -1.19 2.62 -29.80
CA ALA A 15 -2.04 1.87 -28.92
C ALA A 15 -2.50 2.86 -27.84
N ALA A 16 -3.74 3.35 -27.98
CA ALA A 16 -4.39 4.10 -26.93
C ALA A 16 -4.28 3.27 -25.65
N VAL A 17 -3.46 3.74 -24.71
CA VAL A 17 -3.36 3.16 -23.38
C VAL A 17 -4.68 3.49 -22.70
N TYR A 18 -5.72 2.71 -23.01
CA TYR A 18 -6.92 2.67 -22.22
C TYR A 18 -6.48 2.21 -20.84
N ARG A 19 -6.26 3.18 -19.94
CA ARG A 19 -6.06 2.94 -18.52
C ARG A 19 -7.28 2.13 -18.08
N ARG A 20 -7.11 0.80 -17.94
CA ARG A 20 -8.20 -0.07 -17.51
C ARG A 20 -8.74 0.51 -16.22
N ARG A 21 -10.00 0.96 -16.20
CA ARG A 21 -10.66 1.25 -14.94
C ARG A 21 -10.63 -0.05 -14.12
N PRO A 22 -10.21 -0.01 -12.84
CA PRO A 22 -10.22 -1.22 -12.02
C PRO A 22 -11.64 -1.80 -12.05
N LYS A 23 -11.72 -3.12 -12.24
CA LYS A 23 -12.98 -3.86 -12.27
C LYS A 23 -13.58 -3.79 -10.86
N LYS A 24 -14.79 -3.26 -10.72
CA LYS A 24 -15.50 -3.17 -9.44
C LYS A 24 -15.71 -4.59 -8.92
N SER A 25 -15.26 -4.89 -7.70
CA SER A 25 -15.43 -6.20 -7.06
C SER A 25 -16.92 -6.52 -7.00
N GLU A 26 -17.33 -7.72 -7.38
CA GLU A 26 -18.75 -8.11 -7.42
C GLU A 26 -19.36 -8.32 -6.01
N ASP A 27 -18.53 -8.30 -4.96
CA ASP A 27 -18.93 -8.60 -3.57
C ASP A 27 -18.98 -7.36 -2.64
N GLU A 28 -18.87 -6.13 -3.16
CA GLU A 28 -18.96 -4.93 -2.34
C GLU A 28 -20.43 -4.66 -1.94
N GLU A 29 -20.81 -5.07 -0.72
CA GLU A 29 -22.09 -4.65 -0.15
C GLU A 29 -22.21 -3.12 -0.26
N PRO A 30 -23.35 -2.60 -0.76
CA PRO A 30 -23.49 -1.17 -0.90
C PRO A 30 -23.41 -0.51 0.48
N VAL A 31 -22.73 0.63 0.57
CA VAL A 31 -22.71 1.42 1.80
C VAL A 31 -24.14 1.84 2.13
N THR A 32 -24.74 1.15 3.09
CA THR A 32 -26.10 1.45 3.55
C THR A 32 -26.07 2.42 4.71
N TRP A 33 -27.16 3.16 4.89
CA TRP A 33 -27.33 4.07 6.02
C TRP A 33 -27.18 3.36 7.39
N ARG A 34 -27.62 2.11 7.49
CA ARG A 34 -27.47 1.29 8.71
C ARG A 34 -26.00 1.05 9.05
N LEU A 35 -25.15 0.85 8.04
CA LEU A 35 -23.71 0.68 8.24
C LEU A 35 -23.08 1.97 8.80
N LEU A 36 -23.46 3.13 8.29
CA LEU A 36 -22.94 4.42 8.77
C LEU A 36 -23.33 4.69 10.23
N ILE A 37 -24.59 4.39 10.60
CA ILE A 37 -25.04 4.48 12.00
C ILE A 37 -24.26 3.49 12.87
N GLY A 38 -24.10 2.24 12.43
CA GLY A 38 -23.35 1.23 13.17
C GLY A 38 -21.88 1.62 13.36
N ALA A 39 -21.26 2.18 12.33
CA ALA A 39 -19.90 2.68 12.39
C ALA A 39 -19.78 3.90 13.32
N GLY A 40 -20.72 4.85 13.28
CA GLY A 40 -20.72 6.01 14.15
C GLY A 40 -20.97 5.67 15.63
N LEU A 41 -22.06 4.97 15.93
CA LEU A 41 -22.48 4.71 17.31
C LEU A 41 -21.74 3.53 17.94
N GLY A 42 -21.37 2.53 17.15
CA GLY A 42 -20.69 1.33 17.62
C GLY A 42 -19.18 1.47 17.55
N LEU A 43 -18.63 1.60 16.34
CA LEU A 43 -17.18 1.57 16.11
C LEU A 43 -16.47 2.81 16.69
N LEU A 44 -17.00 4.00 16.37
CA LEU A 44 -16.43 5.27 16.84
C LEU A 44 -16.93 5.66 18.24
N GLY A 45 -17.97 4.99 18.77
CA GLY A 45 -18.52 5.25 20.09
C GLY A 45 -19.19 6.62 20.23
N LEU A 46 -19.71 7.19 19.14
CA LEU A 46 -20.43 8.47 19.18
C LEU A 46 -21.76 8.31 19.91
N SER A 47 -22.15 9.34 20.67
CA SER A 47 -23.52 9.40 21.19
C SER A 47 -24.51 9.62 20.03
N PRO A 48 -25.79 9.18 20.16
CA PRO A 48 -26.79 9.42 19.12
C PRO A 48 -26.90 10.88 18.71
N LEU A 49 -26.87 11.81 19.68
CA LEU A 49 -26.91 13.24 19.40
C LEU A 49 -25.67 13.72 18.64
N ALA A 50 -24.47 13.27 19.03
CA ALA A 50 -23.24 13.63 18.34
C ALA A 50 -23.23 13.13 16.89
N PHE A 51 -23.73 11.91 16.65
CA PHE A 51 -23.85 11.35 15.31
C PHE A 51 -24.83 12.13 14.42
N TRP A 52 -25.95 12.61 14.96
CA TRP A 52 -26.88 13.43 14.17
C TRP A 52 -26.38 14.85 13.93
N SER A 53 -25.41 15.33 14.72
CA SER A 53 -24.78 16.65 14.55
C SER A 53 -23.54 16.67 13.66
N ILE A 54 -22.92 15.52 13.38
CA ILE A 54 -21.68 15.43 12.60
C ILE A 54 -21.98 15.43 11.08
N THR A 55 -21.06 15.96 10.29
CA THR A 55 -21.13 15.83 8.83
C THR A 55 -20.59 14.48 8.37
N LEU A 56 -21.07 13.99 7.21
CA LEU A 56 -20.53 12.74 6.64
C LEU A 56 -19.04 12.82 6.33
N GLY A 57 -18.53 14.01 5.96
CA GLY A 57 -17.10 14.21 5.72
C GLY A 57 -16.26 13.99 6.97
N GLU A 58 -16.68 14.54 8.10
CA GLU A 58 -16.02 14.33 9.39
C GLU A 58 -16.15 12.88 9.87
N LEU A 59 -17.30 12.24 9.63
CA LEU A 59 -17.48 10.81 9.92
C LEU A 59 -16.48 9.96 9.13
N PHE A 60 -16.33 10.18 7.82
CA PHE A 60 -15.37 9.43 7.01
C PHE A 60 -13.92 9.71 7.41
N ALA A 61 -13.58 10.96 7.75
CA ALA A 61 -12.26 11.30 8.26
C ALA A 61 -11.96 10.56 9.59
N ALA A 62 -12.94 10.49 10.49
CA ALA A 62 -12.81 9.73 11.74
C ALA A 62 -12.65 8.23 11.49
N LEU A 63 -13.39 7.66 10.54
CA LEU A 63 -13.26 6.24 10.16
C LEU A 63 -11.89 5.92 9.55
N GLU A 64 -11.35 6.80 8.72
CA GLU A 64 -10.01 6.61 8.14
C GLU A 64 -8.93 6.56 9.23
N VAL A 65 -8.98 7.51 10.18
CA VAL A 65 -8.05 7.54 11.31
C VAL A 65 -8.24 6.33 12.23
N TYR A 66 -9.48 5.92 12.46
CA TYR A 66 -9.78 4.73 13.24
C TYR A 66 -9.17 3.47 12.61
N GLY A 67 -9.33 3.29 11.29
CA GLY A 67 -8.71 2.17 10.57
C GLY A 67 -7.19 2.14 10.74
N LYS A 68 -6.53 3.29 10.56
CA LYS A 68 -5.07 3.42 10.78
C LYS A 68 -4.67 3.08 12.21
N LYS A 69 -5.43 3.56 13.20
CA LYS A 69 -5.18 3.26 14.61
C LYS A 69 -5.30 1.75 14.89
N GLU A 70 -6.30 1.09 14.35
CA GLU A 70 -6.48 -0.35 14.53
C GLU A 70 -5.34 -1.11 13.88
N ASP A 71 -4.94 -0.74 12.66
CA ASP A 71 -3.77 -1.32 11.99
C ASP A 71 -2.49 -1.15 12.82
N GLU A 72 -2.25 0.03 13.41
CA GLU A 72 -1.09 0.28 14.29
C GLU A 72 -1.13 -0.57 15.57
N ILE A 73 -2.30 -0.71 16.20
CA ILE A 73 -2.47 -1.55 17.39
C ILE A 73 -2.18 -3.01 17.04
N GLN A 74 -2.75 -3.51 15.94
CA GLN A 74 -2.49 -4.86 15.46
C GLN A 74 -0.99 -5.04 15.18
N GLN A 75 -0.36 -4.16 14.41
CA GLN A 75 1.08 -4.26 14.14
C GLN A 75 1.91 -4.33 15.43
N ALA A 76 1.61 -3.49 16.42
CA ALA A 76 2.29 -3.50 17.71
C ALA A 76 2.04 -4.80 18.51
N GLU A 77 0.81 -5.34 18.49
CA GLU A 77 0.49 -6.63 19.11
C GLU A 77 1.30 -7.77 18.50
N TRP A 78 1.33 -7.82 17.17
CA TRP A 78 2.05 -8.84 16.43
C TRP A 78 3.56 -8.77 16.70
N GLU A 79 4.11 -7.57 16.81
CA GLU A 79 5.50 -7.38 17.21
C GLU A 79 5.76 -7.82 18.66
N ARG A 80 4.90 -7.45 19.61
CA ARG A 80 5.01 -7.88 21.02
C ARG A 80 4.99 -9.39 21.14
N VAL A 81 4.06 -10.06 20.48
CA VAL A 81 3.96 -11.52 20.46
C VAL A 81 5.24 -12.12 19.86
N ARG A 82 5.73 -11.59 18.73
CA ARG A 82 6.98 -12.05 18.11
C ARG A 82 8.16 -11.93 19.07
N TRP A 83 8.30 -10.80 19.76
CA TRP A 83 9.34 -10.59 20.77
C TRP A 83 9.22 -11.58 21.93
N GLN A 84 8.02 -11.74 22.48
CA GLN A 84 7.74 -12.68 23.55
C GLN A 84 8.10 -14.12 23.14
N THR A 85 7.67 -14.56 21.97
CA THR A 85 7.97 -15.90 21.46
C THR A 85 9.47 -16.10 21.23
N THR A 86 10.19 -15.07 20.78
CA THR A 86 11.66 -15.14 20.63
C THR A 86 12.32 -15.42 21.98
N LEU A 87 11.93 -14.70 23.03
CA LEU A 87 12.47 -14.88 24.38
C LEU A 87 12.12 -16.26 24.95
N LEU A 88 10.91 -16.77 24.67
CA LEU A 88 10.48 -18.10 25.11
C LEU A 88 11.24 -19.23 24.41
N LEU A 89 11.59 -19.06 23.14
CA LEU A 89 12.33 -20.06 22.36
C LEU A 89 13.84 -20.01 22.59
N GLN A 90 14.37 -18.87 23.08
CA GLN A 90 15.80 -18.66 23.27
C GLN A 90 16.49 -19.72 24.15
N PRO A 91 15.90 -20.22 25.27
CA PRO A 91 16.50 -21.30 26.08
C PRO A 91 16.49 -22.66 25.38
N HIS A 92 15.56 -22.88 24.45
CA HIS A 92 15.42 -24.12 23.69
C HIS A 92 16.19 -24.10 22.36
N ALA A 93 16.81 -22.97 22.03
CA ALA A 93 17.65 -22.85 20.85
C ALA A 93 18.96 -23.64 21.03
N LYS A 94 19.49 -24.18 19.92
CA LYS A 94 20.79 -24.87 19.92
C LYS A 94 21.87 -23.96 20.52
N LYS A 95 22.78 -24.52 21.30
CA LYS A 95 23.87 -23.76 21.95
C LYS A 95 24.65 -22.97 20.90
N GLY A 96 24.70 -21.64 21.06
CA GLY A 96 25.33 -20.70 20.12
C GLY A 96 24.40 -20.12 19.04
N ALA A 97 23.18 -20.65 18.86
CA ALA A 97 22.18 -20.06 17.98
C ALA A 97 21.45 -18.91 18.71
N ARG A 98 21.65 -17.68 18.23
CA ARG A 98 20.85 -16.53 18.64
C ARG A 98 19.65 -16.40 17.71
N LEU A 99 18.45 -16.58 18.25
CA LEU A 99 17.21 -16.32 17.53
C LEU A 99 16.96 -14.81 17.57
N THR A 100 16.73 -14.22 16.41
CA THR A 100 16.29 -12.84 16.28
C THR A 100 14.80 -12.82 15.93
N PRO A 101 14.01 -11.84 16.40
CA PRO A 101 12.58 -11.78 16.11
C PRO A 101 12.27 -11.82 14.60
N GLU A 102 13.10 -11.16 13.79
CA GLU A 102 12.98 -11.15 12.32
C GLU A 102 13.12 -12.54 11.67
N LYS A 103 13.81 -13.48 12.32
CA LYS A 103 13.95 -14.87 11.82
C LYS A 103 12.72 -15.72 12.12
N LEU A 104 11.87 -15.31 13.06
CA LEU A 104 10.64 -16.02 13.43
C LEU A 104 9.50 -15.71 12.48
N ALA A 105 9.25 -14.43 12.24
CA ALA A 105 8.21 -13.97 11.33
C ALA A 105 8.60 -12.63 10.70
N VAL A 106 8.44 -12.54 9.38
CA VAL A 106 8.67 -11.31 8.59
C VAL A 106 7.32 -10.76 8.18
N PHE A 107 7.00 -9.55 8.64
CA PHE A 107 5.70 -8.95 8.35
C PHE A 107 5.67 -8.23 6.99
N PRO A 108 4.50 -8.11 6.35
CA PRO A 108 4.36 -7.38 5.09
C PRO A 108 4.83 -5.92 5.16
N TRP A 109 4.62 -5.25 6.29
CA TRP A 109 4.98 -3.84 6.51
C TRP A 109 6.47 -3.60 6.76
N GLU A 110 7.23 -4.63 7.15
CA GLU A 110 8.70 -4.55 7.31
C GLU A 110 9.44 -4.76 5.98
N LYS A 111 8.76 -5.24 4.93
CA LYS A 111 9.38 -5.49 3.63
C LYS A 111 9.73 -4.16 2.97
N LYS A 112 11.03 -3.81 2.99
CA LYS A 112 11.55 -2.72 2.16
C LYS A 112 11.14 -2.97 0.71
N PRO A 113 10.61 -1.95 0.00
CA PRO A 113 10.20 -2.12 -1.39
C PRO A 113 11.41 -2.60 -2.20
N LYS A 114 11.27 -3.72 -2.90
CA LYS A 114 12.32 -4.33 -3.75
C LYS A 114 12.72 -3.46 -4.96
N GLY A 115 12.38 -2.18 -4.98
CA GLY A 115 12.61 -1.23 -6.07
C GLY A 115 13.70 -0.19 -5.84
N LEU A 116 14.25 -0.10 -4.62
CA LEU A 116 15.44 0.69 -4.30
C LEU A 116 16.67 -0.23 -4.22
N VAL A 117 16.83 -1.10 -5.21
CA VAL A 117 18.18 -1.50 -5.58
C VAL A 117 18.81 -0.21 -6.08
N ASN A 118 19.89 0.23 -5.43
CA ASN A 118 20.78 1.30 -5.89
C ASN A 118 21.40 0.85 -7.22
N ASP A 119 20.58 0.82 -8.28
CA ASP A 119 21.03 0.62 -9.64
C ASP A 119 21.52 2.00 -10.10
N PRO A 120 22.85 2.23 -10.16
CA PRO A 120 23.42 3.54 -10.43
C PRO A 120 22.90 4.12 -11.75
N GLU A 121 22.49 3.28 -12.71
CA GLU A 121 21.94 3.69 -13.99
C GLU A 121 20.52 4.27 -13.90
N ARG A 122 19.69 3.81 -12.95
CA ARG A 122 18.36 4.40 -12.72
C ARG A 122 18.46 5.76 -12.03
N VAL A 123 19.40 5.89 -11.09
CA VAL A 123 19.67 7.18 -10.42
C VAL A 123 20.20 8.20 -11.42
N ALA A 124 21.15 7.81 -12.27
CA ALA A 124 21.69 8.68 -13.33
C ALA A 124 20.63 9.11 -14.36
N ARG A 125 19.72 8.21 -14.75
CA ARG A 125 18.60 8.56 -15.63
C ARG A 125 17.64 9.55 -14.97
N ASN A 126 17.23 9.29 -13.73
CA ASN A 126 16.34 10.19 -12.99
C ASN A 126 16.97 11.59 -12.78
N MET A 127 18.29 11.65 -12.62
CA MET A 127 19.03 12.91 -12.50
C MET A 127 19.07 13.69 -13.82
N LYS A 128 19.30 13.01 -14.96
CA LYS A 128 19.20 13.64 -16.29
C LYS A 128 17.81 14.22 -16.57
N TYR A 129 16.75 13.51 -16.24
CA TYR A 129 15.38 14.01 -16.44
C TYR A 129 15.03 15.19 -15.51
N ALA A 130 15.66 15.27 -14.33
CA ALA A 130 15.50 16.42 -13.44
C ALA A 130 16.24 17.66 -13.97
N GLU A 131 17.43 17.48 -14.55
CA GLU A 131 18.19 18.54 -15.22
C GLU A 131 17.45 19.05 -16.47
N GLU A 132 16.96 18.15 -17.34
CA GLU A 132 16.23 18.52 -18.56
C GLU A 132 14.90 19.26 -18.24
N ASN A 133 14.20 18.89 -17.17
CA ASN A 133 12.96 19.56 -16.76
C ASN A 133 13.19 20.84 -15.95
N SER A 134 14.38 21.07 -15.41
CA SER A 134 14.75 22.34 -14.76
C SER A 134 14.78 23.51 -15.76
N TYR A 135 15.15 23.24 -17.01
CA TYR A 135 15.20 24.25 -18.08
C TYR A 135 13.83 24.55 -18.73
N LEU A 136 12.80 23.76 -18.43
CA LEU A 136 11.45 23.91 -18.99
C LEU A 136 10.46 24.57 -18.01
N SER A 137 10.91 24.92 -16.80
CA SER A 137 10.18 25.77 -15.86
C SER A 137 10.75 27.19 -15.86
N PHE A 138 10.36 27.97 -16.87
CA PHE A 138 10.37 29.45 -16.84
C PHE A 138 8.93 29.93 -16.96
#